data_AF-W4VEN0-F1
#
_entry.id   AF-W4VEN0-F1
#
_cell.length_a   1.000
_cell.length_b   1.000
_cell.length_c   1.000
_cell.angle_alpha   90.00
_cell.angle_beta   90.00
_cell.angle_gamma   90.00
#
_symmetry.space_group_name_H-M   'P 1'
#
loop_
_entity.id
_entity.type
_entity.pdbx_description
1 polymer ?
#
loop_
_entity_poly.entity_id
_entity_poly.type
_entity_poly.pdbx_seq_one_letter_code
_entity_poly.pdbx_strand_id
1 'polypeptide(L)'
;MYQFIYEMLQHISPKHFRMVGRYGLYSRRSYQKAKDVLCLYAFMRTKQITLLLENKRKKKTYRQRMIESFEVDPFLCPHCHQEMELIGIWHADYGWIYHYMEDIEKERCRKYGIPFRRKKTG
;
A
#
# COMPACT_ATOMS: atom_id res chain seq x y z
N MET A 1 14.60 -34.53 -58.88
CA MET A 1 15.61 -34.98 -57.88
C MET A 1 16.51 -33.84 -57.38
N TYR A 2 16.91 -32.86 -58.20
CA TYR A 2 17.84 -31.79 -57.80
C TYR A 2 17.22 -30.56 -57.11
N GLN A 3 15.89 -30.48 -57.02
CA GLN A 3 15.19 -29.30 -56.49
C GLN A 3 15.49 -29.05 -55.01
N PHE A 4 15.50 -30.10 -54.20
CA PHE A 4 15.85 -30.02 -52.77
C PHE A 4 17.27 -29.49 -52.54
N ILE A 5 18.23 -29.95 -53.37
CA ILE A 5 19.63 -29.50 -53.27
C ILE A 5 19.72 -28.02 -53.63
N TYR A 6 18.99 -27.58 -54.65
CA TYR A 6 18.93 -26.18 -55.06
C TYR A 6 18.37 -25.28 -53.95
N GLU A 7 17.27 -25.68 -53.31
CA GLU A 7 16.66 -24.96 -52.19
C GLU A 7 17.61 -24.88 -50.98
N MET A 8 18.33 -25.95 -50.66
CA MET A 8 19.35 -25.91 -49.60
C MET A 8 20.52 -24.96 -49.94
N LEU A 9 20.99 -24.96 -51.18
CA LEU A 9 22.10 -24.13 -51.61
C LEU A 9 21.77 -22.63 -51.55
N GLN A 10 20.51 -22.24 -51.72
CA GLN A 10 20.08 -20.82 -51.62
C GLN A 10 20.29 -20.23 -50.22
N HIS A 11 20.28 -21.05 -49.18
CA HIS A 11 20.53 -20.60 -47.81
C HIS A 11 22.02 -20.41 -47.50
N ILE A 12 22.92 -20.94 -48.34
CA ILE A 12 24.37 -20.81 -48.15
C ILE A 12 24.81 -19.45 -48.70
N SER A 13 25.33 -18.60 -47.81
CA SER A 13 25.86 -17.30 -48.21
C SER A 13 27.04 -17.41 -49.18
N PRO A 14 27.22 -16.46 -50.10
CA PRO A 14 28.35 -16.47 -51.03
C PRO A 14 29.69 -16.35 -50.31
N LYS A 15 30.74 -16.89 -50.93
CA LYS A 15 32.09 -16.90 -50.37
C LYS A 15 32.55 -15.46 -50.06
N HIS A 16 33.06 -15.25 -48.85
CA HIS A 16 33.47 -13.95 -48.28
C HIS A 16 32.33 -12.98 -47.87
N PHE A 17 31.06 -13.38 -47.98
CA PHE A 17 29.97 -12.59 -47.42
C PHE A 17 29.91 -12.76 -45.90
N ARG A 18 30.03 -11.64 -45.16
CA ARG A 18 29.88 -11.63 -43.69
C ARG A 18 28.44 -11.30 -43.34
N MET A 19 27.67 -12.31 -42.93
CA MET A 19 26.32 -12.09 -42.39
C MET A 19 26.37 -11.40 -41.02
N VAL A 20 25.52 -10.38 -40.84
CA VAL A 20 25.31 -9.77 -39.52
C VAL A 20 24.34 -10.63 -38.73
N GLY A 21 24.88 -11.51 -37.87
CA GLY A 21 24.05 -12.48 -37.13
C GLY A 21 23.13 -11.86 -36.06
N ARG A 22 23.50 -10.72 -35.47
CA ARG A 22 22.70 -10.02 -34.44
C ARG A 22 22.67 -8.52 -34.71
N TYR A 23 21.50 -8.00 -35.07
CA TYR A 23 21.28 -6.59 -35.34
C TYR A 23 20.02 -6.07 -34.63
N GLY A 24 19.85 -4.74 -34.61
CA GLY A 24 18.68 -4.11 -33.99
C GLY A 24 18.50 -4.50 -32.53
N LEU A 25 17.30 -4.94 -32.17
CA LEU A 25 16.94 -5.37 -30.81
C LEU A 25 17.72 -6.61 -30.34
N TYR A 26 18.17 -7.46 -31.26
CA TYR A 26 18.98 -8.64 -30.95
C TYR A 26 20.48 -8.31 -30.83
N SER A 27 20.90 -7.09 -31.17
CA SER A 27 22.26 -6.64 -30.89
C SER A 27 22.54 -6.66 -29.38
N ARG A 28 23.76 -7.05 -28.99
CA ARG A 28 24.10 -7.23 -27.56
C ARG A 28 23.81 -5.98 -26.72
N ARG A 29 24.17 -4.80 -27.24
CA ARG A 29 23.98 -3.52 -26.55
C ARG A 29 22.51 -3.13 -26.42
N SER A 30 21.70 -3.34 -27.46
CA SER A 30 20.28 -2.98 -27.44
C SER A 30 19.46 -3.98 -26.61
N TYR A 31 19.80 -5.26 -26.69
CA TYR A 31 19.19 -6.31 -25.89
C TYR A 31 19.35 -6.07 -24.39
N GLN A 32 20.54 -5.67 -23.94
CA GLN A 32 20.79 -5.38 -22.53
C GLN A 32 19.89 -4.24 -22.03
N LYS A 33 19.82 -3.12 -22.78
CA LYS A 33 18.94 -2.00 -22.43
C LYS A 33 17.46 -2.40 -22.40
N ALA A 34 17.01 -3.17 -23.38
CA ALA A 34 15.63 -3.67 -23.43
C ALA A 34 15.31 -4.58 -22.24
N LYS A 35 16.24 -5.48 -21.88
CA LYS A 35 16.12 -6.34 -20.72
C LYS A 35 16.00 -5.52 -19.43
N ASP A 36 16.83 -4.51 -19.25
CA ASP A 36 16.81 -3.67 -18.05
C ASP A 36 15.46 -2.93 -17.92
N VAL A 37 14.93 -2.37 -19.03
CA VAL A 37 13.60 -1.74 -19.06
C VAL A 37 12.49 -2.74 -18.72
N LEU A 38 12.53 -3.94 -19.28
CA LEU A 38 11.54 -4.99 -18.98
C LEU A 38 11.61 -5.43 -17.51
N CYS A 39 12.81 -5.58 -16.96
CA CYS A 39 13.01 -5.88 -15.53
C CYS A 39 12.46 -4.77 -14.64
N LEU A 40 12.72 -3.50 -14.97
CA LEU A 40 12.16 -2.36 -14.25
C LEU A 40 10.64 -2.34 -14.33
N TYR A 41 10.06 -2.53 -15.52
CA TYR A 41 8.61 -2.59 -15.69
C TYR A 41 7.98 -3.73 -14.89
N ALA A 42 8.57 -4.93 -14.93
CA ALA A 42 8.12 -6.06 -14.14
C ALA A 42 8.21 -5.78 -12.62
N PHE A 43 9.28 -5.11 -12.17
CA PHE A 43 9.43 -4.66 -10.79
C PHE A 43 8.34 -3.64 -10.39
N MET A 44 8.09 -2.61 -11.22
CA MET A 44 7.04 -1.61 -11.00
C MET A 44 5.63 -2.21 -11.03
N ARG A 45 5.41 -3.28 -11.81
CA ARG A 45 4.14 -3.98 -11.88
C ARG A 45 3.90 -4.88 -10.66
N THR A 46 4.94 -5.58 -10.19
CA THR A 46 4.85 -6.55 -9.09
C THR A 46 4.87 -5.89 -7.72
N LYS A 47 5.73 -4.88 -7.53
CA LYS A 47 5.67 -3.97 -6.39
C LYS A 47 4.73 -2.87 -6.81
N GLN A 48 3.52 -2.79 -6.25
CA GLN A 48 2.64 -1.63 -6.44
C GLN A 48 3.34 -0.39 -5.88
N ILE A 49 4.25 0.22 -6.65
CA ILE A 49 5.05 1.37 -6.23
C ILE A 49 4.13 2.55 -5.88
N THR A 50 2.95 2.62 -6.49
CA THR A 50 1.86 3.51 -6.09
C THR A 50 1.50 3.34 -4.62
N LEU A 51 1.27 2.11 -4.14
CA LEU A 51 1.02 1.87 -2.71
C LEU A 51 2.25 2.16 -1.86
N LEU A 52 3.46 1.81 -2.29
CA LEU A 52 4.69 2.07 -1.52
C LEU A 52 5.01 3.58 -1.38
N LEU A 53 4.71 4.39 -2.39
CA LEU A 53 4.87 5.85 -2.37
C LEU A 53 3.69 6.53 -1.63
N GLU A 54 2.48 5.99 -1.72
CA GLU A 54 1.31 6.47 -0.96
C GLU A 54 1.37 6.13 0.54
N ASN A 55 2.17 5.13 0.93
CA ASN A 55 2.31 4.63 2.30
C ASN A 55 2.97 5.59 3.31
N LYS A 56 3.11 6.88 2.98
CA LYS A 56 3.38 7.93 3.97
C LYS A 56 2.23 8.93 4.16
N ARG A 57 1.01 8.61 3.72
CA ARG A 57 -0.17 9.32 4.26
C ARG A 57 -0.30 8.94 5.74
N LYS A 58 0.05 9.87 6.63
CA LYS A 58 -0.12 9.72 8.09
C LYS A 58 -1.54 9.22 8.36
N LYS A 59 -1.70 8.21 9.22
CA LYS A 59 -3.02 7.72 9.63
C LYS A 59 -3.83 8.90 10.17
N LYS A 60 -4.98 9.19 9.54
CA LYS A 60 -5.86 10.26 10.00
C LYS A 60 -6.47 9.89 11.35
N THR A 61 -6.49 10.84 12.29
CA THR A 61 -7.15 10.69 13.59
C THR A 61 -8.68 10.64 13.43
N TYR A 62 -9.41 10.15 14.43
CA TYR A 62 -10.88 10.14 14.42
C TYR A 62 -11.46 11.53 14.13
N ARG A 63 -10.95 12.57 14.82
CA ARG A 63 -11.32 13.97 14.61
C ARG A 63 -11.15 14.40 13.14
N GLN A 64 -10.00 14.10 12.54
CA GLN A 64 -9.71 14.45 11.14
C GLN A 64 -10.65 13.77 10.16
N ARG A 65 -11.05 12.51 10.41
CA ARG A 65 -12.02 11.81 9.57
C ARG A 65 -13.41 12.40 9.70
N MET A 66 -13.83 12.78 10.90
CA MET A 66 -15.15 13.38 11.11
C MET A 66 -15.26 14.74 10.43
N ILE A 67 -14.22 15.56 10.52
CA ILE A 67 -14.16 16.84 9.80
C ILE A 67 -14.19 16.63 8.28
N GLU A 68 -13.47 15.64 7.75
CA GLU A 68 -13.47 15.37 6.31
C GLU A 68 -14.80 14.83 5.78
N SER A 69 -15.48 13.99 6.56
CA SER A 69 -16.75 13.36 6.12
C SER A 69 -17.96 14.25 6.33
N PHE A 70 -17.99 15.03 7.40
CA PHE A 70 -19.18 15.75 7.85
C PHE A 70 -18.97 17.27 7.96
N GLU A 71 -17.75 17.77 7.73
CA GLU A 71 -17.38 19.19 7.87
C GLU A 71 -17.61 19.76 9.28
N VAL A 72 -17.91 18.89 10.26
CA VAL A 72 -18.16 19.25 11.66
C VAL A 72 -17.10 18.64 12.56
N ASP A 73 -16.55 19.44 13.47
CA ASP A 73 -15.61 18.96 14.48
C ASP A 73 -16.36 18.37 15.69
N PRO A 74 -16.21 17.06 15.98
CA PRO A 74 -16.92 16.42 17.09
C PRO A 74 -16.48 16.91 18.47
N PHE A 75 -15.35 17.62 18.58
CA PHE A 75 -14.84 18.13 19.86
C PHE A 75 -15.11 19.61 20.08
N LEU A 76 -15.90 20.27 19.21
CA LEU A 76 -16.31 21.65 19.42
C LEU A 76 -17.79 21.72 19.78
N CYS A 77 -18.11 22.44 20.84
CA CYS A 77 -19.49 22.70 21.19
C CYS A 77 -20.15 23.58 20.11
N PRO A 78 -21.32 23.20 19.56
CA PRO A 78 -22.00 23.95 18.50
C PRO A 78 -22.50 25.34 18.95
N HIS A 79 -22.58 25.59 20.26
CA HIS A 79 -23.06 26.86 20.81
C HIS A 79 -21.92 27.80 21.24
N CYS A 80 -20.97 27.32 22.04
CA CYS A 80 -19.90 28.15 22.61
C CYS A 80 -18.53 27.96 21.95
N HIS A 81 -18.38 27.01 21.01
CA HIS A 81 -17.13 26.68 20.33
C HIS A 81 -15.95 26.35 21.25
N GLN A 82 -16.24 25.95 22.49
CA GLN A 82 -15.23 25.46 23.43
C GLN A 82 -14.89 24.00 23.13
N GLU A 83 -13.64 23.61 23.44
CA GLU A 83 -13.17 22.24 23.30
C GLU A 83 -13.88 21.32 24.31
N MET A 84 -14.39 20.20 23.82
CA MET A 84 -15.11 19.19 24.59
C MET A 84 -14.24 17.94 24.76
N GLU A 85 -14.26 17.36 25.96
CA GLU A 85 -13.64 16.07 26.23
C GLU A 85 -14.66 14.92 26.12
N LEU A 86 -14.19 13.78 25.61
CA LEU A 86 -15.02 12.59 25.50
C LEU A 86 -15.16 11.92 26.86
N ILE A 87 -16.36 11.98 27.44
CA ILE A 87 -16.66 11.35 28.73
C ILE A 87 -17.01 9.86 28.54
N GLY A 88 -17.81 9.54 27.54
CA GLY A 88 -18.28 8.17 27.34
C GLY A 88 -18.90 7.94 25.96
N ILE A 89 -18.85 6.69 25.50
CA ILE A 89 -19.56 6.22 24.31
C ILE A 89 -20.45 5.08 24.77
N TRP A 90 -21.76 5.21 24.53
CA TRP A 90 -22.76 4.20 24.87
C TRP A 90 -23.52 3.77 23.61
N HIS A 91 -23.85 2.49 23.54
CA HIS A 91 -24.69 1.91 22.50
C HIS A 91 -25.74 1.01 23.14
N ALA A 92 -26.96 0.99 22.60
CA ALA A 92 -28.06 0.21 23.17
C ALA A 92 -27.75 -1.28 23.30
N ASP A 93 -27.25 -1.89 22.23
CA ASP A 93 -26.97 -3.33 22.21
C ASP A 93 -25.65 -3.73 22.90
N TYR A 94 -24.66 -2.83 22.95
CA TYR A 94 -23.31 -3.13 23.44
C TYR A 94 -23.02 -2.56 24.82
N GLY A 95 -23.88 -1.68 25.34
CA GLY A 95 -23.65 -0.94 26.57
C GLY A 95 -22.56 0.14 26.42
N TRP A 96 -21.84 0.40 27.53
CA TRP A 96 -20.73 1.37 27.54
C TRP A 96 -19.51 0.82 26.77
N ILE A 97 -19.21 1.45 25.65
CA ILE A 97 -18.03 1.16 24.82
C ILE A 97 -16.80 1.87 25.38
N TYR A 98 -17.00 3.11 25.85
CA TYR A 98 -15.97 3.94 26.45
C TYR A 98 -16.56 4.67 27.66
N HIS A 99 -15.79 4.78 28.75
CA HIS A 99 -16.16 5.60 29.90
C HIS A 99 -14.88 6.05 30.62
N TYR A 100 -14.70 7.36 30.77
CA TYR A 100 -13.48 7.98 31.30
C TYR A 100 -13.03 7.41 32.66
N MET A 101 -13.97 7.08 33.55
CA MET A 101 -13.64 6.49 34.86
C MET A 101 -13.00 5.10 34.75
N GLU A 102 -13.32 4.31 33.72
CA GLU A 102 -12.67 3.00 33.52
C GLU A 102 -11.19 3.19 33.19
N ASP A 103 -10.84 4.23 32.44
CA ASP A 103 -9.45 4.48 32.05
C ASP A 103 -8.63 5.00 33.21
N ILE A 104 -9.16 5.92 34.00
CA ILE A 104 -8.53 6.37 35.25
C ILE A 104 -8.29 5.18 36.19
N GLU A 105 -9.27 4.27 36.29
CA GLU A 105 -9.14 3.07 37.12
C GLU A 105 -8.10 2.08 36.57
N LYS A 106 -8.04 1.88 35.24
CA LYS A 106 -6.99 1.09 34.59
C LYS A 106 -5.60 1.68 34.79
N GLU A 107 -5.44 2.99 34.65
CA GLU A 107 -4.18 3.70 34.88
C GLU A 107 -3.72 3.56 36.33
N ARG A 108 -4.64 3.72 37.30
CA ARG A 108 -4.38 3.45 38.71
C ARG A 108 -3.95 1.99 38.91
N CYS A 109 -4.70 1.03 38.39
CA CYS A 109 -4.38 -0.39 38.49
C CYS A 109 -2.99 -0.71 37.93
N ARG A 110 -2.63 -0.13 36.78
CA ARG A 110 -1.29 -0.27 36.18
C ARG A 110 -0.19 0.32 37.06
N LYS A 111 -0.41 1.50 37.65
CA LYS A 111 0.56 2.17 38.53
C LYS A 111 0.86 1.37 39.79
N TYR A 112 -0.14 0.71 40.36
CA TYR A 112 -0.03 -0.04 41.61
C TYR A 112 0.06 -1.57 41.42
N GLY A 113 0.15 -2.06 40.18
CA GLY A 113 0.27 -3.50 39.88
C GLY A 113 -0.99 -4.33 40.21
N ILE A 114 -2.16 -3.70 40.28
CA ILE A 114 -3.43 -4.34 40.64
C ILE A 114 -4.09 -4.87 39.36
N PRO A 115 -4.62 -6.12 39.33
CA PRO A 115 -5.35 -6.63 38.18
C PRO A 115 -6.68 -5.86 37.99
N PHE A 116 -6.87 -5.24 36.82
CA PHE A 116 -8.12 -4.56 36.48
C PHE A 116 -9.22 -5.59 36.19
N ARG A 117 -10.35 -5.48 36.90
CA ARG A 117 -11.55 -6.29 36.65
C ARG A 117 -12.67 -5.37 36.19
N ARG A 118 -13.18 -5.56 34.97
CA ARG A 118 -14.41 -4.89 34.54
C ARG A 118 -15.54 -5.34 35.45
N LYS A 119 -16.15 -4.39 36.16
CA LYS A 119 -17.42 -4.63 36.86
C LYS A 119 -18.44 -4.93 35.77
N LYS A 120 -19.00 -6.14 35.74
CA LYS A 120 -20.12 -6.44 34.85
C LYS A 120 -21.29 -5.58 35.34
N THR A 121 -21.62 -4.52 34.61
CA THR A 121 -22.91 -3.85 34.75
C THR A 121 -23.97 -4.84 34.30
N GLY A 122 -24.75 -5.33 35.27
CA GLY A 122 -25.99 -6.06 35.04
C GLY A 122 -27.12 -5.10 34.67
#